data_AF-A0A1W2CGV4-F1
#
_entry.id   AF-A0A1W2CGV4-F1
#
_cell.length_a   1.000
_cell.length_b   1.000
_cell.length_c   1.000
_cell.angle_alpha   90.00
_cell.angle_beta   90.00
_cell.angle_gamma   90.00
#
_symmetry.space_group_name_H-M   'P 1'
#
loop_
_entity.id
_entity.type
_entity.pdbx_description
1 polymer ?
#
loop_
_entity_poly.entity_id
_entity_poly.type
_entity_poly.pdbx_seq_one_letter_code
_entity_poly.pdbx_strand_id
1 'polypeptide(L)'
;MDWQPGTKNENGVYCPHETLELFRKGGGLRAEIALVQTPEGWRSKRGFSFFSGDWWGSSGPITDHCTAYPTREEAIKEQVDRMHREFAKITDASQQREAREILAWADAVLAPEQMELFAA
;
A
#
# COMPACT_ATOMS: atom_id res chain seq x y z
N MET A 1 -5.68 -7.88 24.09
CA MET A 1 -6.57 -8.26 22.97
C MET A 1 -5.67 -8.86 21.91
N ASP A 2 -5.70 -10.18 21.74
CA ASP A 2 -4.93 -10.90 20.72
C ASP A 2 -5.66 -10.78 19.38
N TRP A 3 -5.55 -9.61 18.76
CA TRP A 3 -6.15 -9.36 17.44
C TRP A 3 -5.30 -10.07 16.38
N GLN A 4 -5.81 -11.20 15.89
CA GLN A 4 -5.07 -12.09 15.01
C GLN A 4 -5.19 -11.65 13.55
N PRO A 5 -4.14 -11.87 12.72
CA PRO A 5 -4.20 -11.65 11.28
C PRO A 5 -5.44 -12.27 10.63
N GLY A 6 -6.08 -11.53 9.72
CA GLY A 6 -7.32 -11.97 9.07
C GLY A 6 -8.59 -11.77 9.88
N THR A 7 -8.49 -11.52 11.18
CA THR A 7 -9.67 -11.33 12.04
C THR A 7 -10.11 -9.88 12.07
N LYS A 8 -11.42 -9.70 12.27
CA LYS A 8 -12.06 -8.38 12.35
C LYS A 8 -12.29 -8.01 13.81
N ASN A 9 -11.97 -6.79 14.20
CA ASN A 9 -12.28 -6.29 15.54
C ASN A 9 -13.75 -5.81 15.64
N GLU A 10 -14.18 -5.40 16.84
CA GLU A 10 -15.55 -4.93 17.13
C GLU A 10 -15.98 -3.72 16.28
N ASN A 11 -15.02 -2.97 15.74
CA ASN A 11 -15.26 -1.80 14.89
C ASN A 11 -15.27 -2.13 13.39
N GLY A 12 -15.25 -3.42 13.02
CA GLY A 12 -15.30 -3.84 11.62
C GLY A 12 -13.96 -3.73 10.87
N VAL A 13 -12.86 -3.54 11.60
CA VAL A 13 -11.51 -3.38 11.03
C VAL A 13 -10.79 -4.72 11.00
N TYR A 14 -10.22 -5.09 9.86
CA TYR A 14 -9.41 -6.28 9.69
C TYR A 14 -7.98 -6.10 10.15
N CYS A 15 -7.43 -7.10 10.84
CA CYS A 15 -6.01 -7.22 11.07
C CYS A 15 -5.34 -7.69 9.77
N PRO A 16 -4.37 -6.96 9.21
CA PRO A 16 -3.67 -7.41 8.02
C PRO A 16 -2.99 -8.77 8.23
N HIS A 17 -2.97 -9.60 7.19
CA HIS A 17 -2.08 -10.76 7.10
C HIS A 17 -0.65 -10.33 6.82
N GLU A 18 -0.49 -9.22 6.11
CA GLU A 18 0.78 -8.72 5.62
C GLU A 18 0.71 -7.21 5.45
N THR A 19 1.83 -6.54 5.71
CA THR A 19 2.02 -5.13 5.35
C THR A 19 3.33 -5.01 4.59
N LEU A 20 3.25 -4.44 3.39
CA LEU A 20 4.39 -4.12 2.55
C LEU A 20 4.78 -2.68 2.84
N GLU A 21 6.02 -2.44 3.27
CA GLU A 21 6.42 -1.16 3.86
C GLU A 21 7.61 -0.53 3.14
N LEU A 22 7.55 0.79 2.99
CA LEU A 22 8.67 1.64 2.59
C LEU A 22 9.01 2.55 3.75
N PHE A 23 10.27 2.52 4.19
CA PHE A 23 10.77 3.41 5.23
C PHE A 23 11.66 4.52 4.68
N ARG A 24 11.62 5.69 5.33
CA ARG A 24 12.58 6.77 5.12
C ARG A 24 13.94 6.35 5.68
N LYS A 25 15.00 6.95 5.12
CA LYS A 25 16.33 6.91 5.73
C LYS A 25 16.25 7.58 7.12
N GLY A 26 16.37 6.79 8.18
CA GLY A 26 16.14 7.24 9.57
C GLY A 26 14.92 6.63 10.27
N GLY A 27 14.16 5.75 9.61
CA GLY A 27 13.21 4.82 10.27
C GLY A 27 11.74 5.22 10.30
N GLY A 28 11.35 6.38 9.75
CA GLY A 28 9.93 6.75 9.63
C GLY A 28 9.25 6.02 8.48
N LEU A 29 8.07 5.43 8.70
CA LEU A 29 7.28 4.83 7.62
C LEU A 29 6.94 5.92 6.58
N ARG A 30 7.05 5.57 5.30
CA ARG A 30 6.85 6.48 4.17
C ARG A 30 5.67 6.06 3.30
N ALA A 31 5.55 4.77 3.05
CA ALA A 31 4.42 4.20 2.34
C ALA A 31 4.17 2.78 2.83
N GLU A 32 2.93 2.33 2.71
CA GLU A 32 2.54 0.98 3.03
C GLU A 32 1.44 0.48 2.10
N ILE A 33 1.38 -0.84 1.91
CA ILE A 33 0.23 -1.56 1.38
C ILE A 33 -0.08 -2.70 2.35
N ALA A 34 -1.18 -2.57 3.08
CA ALA A 34 -1.69 -3.59 3.98
C ALA A 34 -2.64 -4.52 3.21
N LEU A 35 -2.53 -5.82 3.48
CA LEU A 35 -3.23 -6.90 2.78
C LEU A 35 -3.91 -7.83 3.77
N VAL A 36 -5.13 -8.26 3.45
CA VAL A 36 -5.85 -9.28 4.21
C VAL A 36 -6.59 -10.21 3.27
N GLN A 37 -6.46 -11.51 3.48
CA GLN A 37 -7.30 -12.51 2.84
C GLN A 37 -8.61 -12.68 3.64
N THR A 38 -9.75 -12.48 3.00
CA THR A 38 -11.08 -12.77 3.54
C THR A 38 -11.74 -13.88 2.72
N PRO A 39 -12.87 -14.47 3.16
CA PRO A 39 -13.58 -15.47 2.36
C PRO A 39 -14.00 -14.98 0.96
N GLU A 40 -14.21 -13.67 0.77
CA GLU A 40 -14.57 -13.08 -0.53
C GLU A 40 -13.36 -12.78 -1.42
N GLY A 41 -12.15 -12.89 -0.89
CA GLY A 41 -10.90 -12.61 -1.61
C GLY A 41 -9.92 -11.74 -0.84
N TRP A 42 -8.90 -11.25 -1.53
CA TRP A 42 -7.88 -10.36 -1.00
C TRP A 42 -8.36 -8.92 -0.99
N ARG A 43 -8.27 -8.29 0.17
CA ARG A 43 -8.56 -6.86 0.35
C ARG A 43 -7.26 -6.15 0.67
N SER A 44 -7.13 -4.93 0.17
CA SER A 44 -5.94 -4.12 0.36
C SER A 44 -6.29 -2.69 0.69
N LYS A 45 -5.35 -2.04 1.38
CA LYS A 45 -5.37 -0.61 1.64
C LYS A 45 -3.94 -0.09 1.58
N ARG A 46 -3.78 1.16 1.17
CA ARG A 46 -2.48 1.82 1.12
C ARG A 46 -2.45 3.04 2.02
N GLY A 47 -1.26 3.44 2.43
CA GLY A 47 -0.98 4.69 3.09
C GLY A 47 0.35 5.26 2.60
N PHE A 48 0.52 6.58 2.63
CA PHE A 48 1.81 7.21 2.36
C PHE A 48 1.95 8.54 3.09
N SER A 49 3.15 9.11 3.06
CA SER A 49 3.41 10.47 3.52
C SER A 49 4.51 11.11 2.72
N PHE A 50 4.35 12.40 2.43
CA PHE A 50 5.42 13.25 1.93
C PHE A 50 6.16 13.92 3.10
N PHE A 51 7.37 14.41 2.88
CA PHE A 51 8.16 15.11 3.88
C PHE A 51 7.53 16.44 4.29
N SER A 52 6.76 17.05 3.41
CA SER A 52 6.15 18.38 3.60
C SER A 52 4.80 18.37 4.31
N GLY A 53 4.26 17.23 4.75
CA GLY A 53 2.92 17.20 5.35
C GLY A 53 2.53 15.90 6.05
N ASP A 54 1.24 15.87 6.42
CA ASP A 54 0.57 14.77 7.12
C ASP A 54 0.63 13.44 6.35
N TRP A 55 0.24 12.35 7.00
CA TRP A 55 0.06 11.04 6.37
C TRP A 55 -1.10 11.09 5.35
N TRP A 56 -0.78 11.38 4.09
CA TRP A 56 -1.72 11.45 2.98
C TRP A 56 -1.95 10.07 2.37
N GLY A 57 -3.21 9.67 2.19
CA GLY A 57 -3.56 8.47 1.42
C GLY A 57 -3.94 7.21 2.22
N SER A 58 -3.70 7.13 3.53
CA SER A 58 -4.39 6.12 4.35
C SER A 58 -5.80 6.59 4.63
N SER A 59 -6.70 6.26 3.71
CA SER A 59 -8.14 6.54 3.82
C SER A 59 -8.84 5.59 4.82
N GLY A 60 -8.17 5.27 5.92
CA GLY A 60 -8.68 4.41 6.99
C GLY A 60 -8.24 2.96 6.90
N PRO A 61 -8.72 2.12 7.84
CA PRO A 61 -8.36 0.71 7.94
C PRO A 61 -8.91 -0.16 6.80
N ILE A 62 -8.40 -1.39 6.69
CA ILE A 62 -9.05 -2.41 5.86
C ILE A 62 -10.37 -2.82 6.53
N THR A 63 -11.47 -2.71 5.80
CA THR A 63 -12.85 -3.01 6.24
C THR A 63 -13.60 -3.76 5.15
N ASP A 64 -14.84 -4.17 5.41
CA ASP A 64 -15.70 -4.81 4.40
C ASP A 64 -16.02 -3.90 3.19
N HIS A 65 -15.79 -2.59 3.31
CA HIS A 65 -15.94 -1.63 2.22
C HIS A 65 -14.76 -1.62 1.24
N CYS A 66 -13.64 -2.25 1.59
CA CYS A 66 -12.52 -2.42 0.66
C CYS A 66 -12.89 -3.48 -0.39
N THR A 67 -12.71 -3.19 -1.67
CA THR A 67 -12.96 -4.17 -2.73
C THR A 67 -12.16 -5.44 -2.49
N ALA A 68 -12.83 -6.59 -2.59
CA ALA A 68 -12.18 -7.89 -2.58
C ALA A 68 -11.75 -8.26 -4.01
N TYR A 69 -10.52 -8.74 -4.13
CA TYR A 69 -9.91 -9.18 -5.37
C TYR A 69 -9.68 -10.69 -5.32
N PRO A 70 -9.76 -11.40 -6.45
CA PRO A 70 -9.50 -12.84 -6.49
C PRO A 70 -8.10 -13.21 -6.00
N THR A 71 -7.09 -12.39 -6.30
CA THR A 71 -5.68 -12.66 -5.96
C THR A 71 -5.04 -11.55 -5.14
N ARG A 72 -3.96 -11.89 -4.42
CA ARG A 72 -3.14 -10.95 -3.67
C ARG A 72 -2.51 -9.92 -4.61
N GLU A 73 -2.04 -10.38 -5.76
CA GLU A 73 -1.36 -9.59 -6.78
C GLU A 73 -2.30 -8.57 -7.40
N GLU A 74 -3.57 -8.92 -7.68
CA GLU A 74 -4.58 -7.96 -8.13
C GLU A 74 -4.90 -6.91 -7.06
N ALA A 75 -4.96 -7.33 -5.78
CA ALA A 75 -5.19 -6.40 -4.68
C ALA A 75 -4.03 -5.40 -4.52
N ILE A 76 -2.78 -5.83 -4.72
CA ILE A 76 -1.60 -4.95 -4.76
C ILE A 76 -1.69 -4.04 -6.00
N LYS A 77 -1.92 -4.62 -7.17
CA LYS A 77 -2.00 -3.90 -8.45
C LYS A 77 -2.97 -2.73 -8.39
N GLU A 78 -4.17 -2.93 -7.84
CA GLU A 78 -5.13 -1.82 -7.69
C GLU A 78 -4.55 -0.67 -6.87
N GLN A 79 -3.85 -0.96 -5.76
CA GLN A 79 -3.29 0.09 -4.92
C GLN A 79 -2.18 0.85 -5.65
N VAL A 80 -1.32 0.14 -6.38
CA VAL A 80 -0.28 0.74 -7.22
C VAL A 80 -0.92 1.62 -8.31
N ASP A 81 -1.91 1.11 -9.03
CA ASP A 81 -2.64 1.86 -10.08
C ASP A 81 -3.36 3.10 -9.49
N ARG A 82 -3.83 3.03 -8.23
CA ARG A 82 -4.38 4.20 -7.53
C ARG A 82 -3.30 5.22 -7.16
N MET A 83 -2.14 4.78 -6.68
CA MET A 83 -1.02 5.70 -6.41
C MET A 83 -0.61 6.44 -7.68
N HIS A 84 -0.47 5.74 -8.81
CA HIS A 84 -0.18 6.37 -10.11
C HIS A 84 -1.22 7.45 -10.46
N ARG A 85 -2.52 7.13 -10.35
CA ARG A 85 -3.61 8.08 -10.63
C ARG A 85 -3.64 9.28 -9.70
N GLU A 86 -3.33 9.10 -8.42
CA GLU A 86 -3.31 10.18 -7.44
C GLU A 86 -2.08 11.07 -7.61
N PHE A 87 -0.91 10.48 -7.80
CA PHE A 87 0.34 11.20 -7.95
C PHE A 87 0.44 11.94 -9.28
N ALA A 88 -0.23 11.47 -10.33
CA ALA A 88 -0.37 12.21 -11.58
C ALA A 88 -1.05 13.58 -11.41
N LYS A 89 -1.81 13.79 -10.31
CA LYS A 89 -2.47 15.07 -10.00
C LYS A 89 -1.59 16.04 -9.22
N ILE A 90 -0.42 15.60 -8.74
CA ILE A 90 0.49 16.43 -7.95
C ILE A 90 1.21 17.41 -8.89
N THR A 91 1.08 18.69 -8.61
CA THR A 91 1.72 19.76 -9.39
C THR A 91 2.96 20.35 -8.71
N ASP A 92 3.11 20.16 -7.39
CA ASP A 92 4.29 20.62 -6.65
C ASP A 92 5.54 19.78 -6.99
N ALA A 93 6.64 20.45 -7.34
CA ALA A 93 7.86 19.79 -7.80
C ALA A 93 8.55 18.96 -6.70
N SER A 94 8.46 19.38 -5.43
CA SER A 94 9.03 18.60 -4.32
C SER A 94 8.24 17.32 -4.11
N GLN A 95 6.91 17.43 -4.05
CA GLN A 95 6.02 16.29 -3.91
C GLN A 95 6.10 15.35 -5.11
N GLN A 96 6.30 15.85 -6.34
CA GLN A 96 6.52 15.01 -7.52
C GLN A 96 7.78 14.14 -7.41
N ARG A 97 8.89 14.69 -6.90
CA ARG A 97 10.11 13.89 -6.66
C ARG A 97 9.83 12.77 -5.67
N GLU A 98 9.16 13.09 -4.57
CA GLU A 98 8.84 12.12 -3.53
C GLU A 98 7.82 11.06 -4.00
N ALA A 99 6.84 11.47 -4.80
CA ALA A 99 5.87 10.59 -5.43
C ALA A 99 6.54 9.57 -6.35
N ARG A 100 7.54 10.00 -7.14
CA ARG A 100 8.32 9.09 -7.99
C ARG A 100 9.06 8.03 -7.18
N GLU A 101 9.62 8.39 -6.02
CA GLU A 101 10.31 7.44 -5.14
C GLU A 101 9.33 6.40 -4.56
N ILE A 102 8.13 6.83 -4.18
CA ILE A 102 7.08 5.91 -3.70
C ILE A 102 6.57 5.03 -4.85
N LEU A 103 6.38 5.55 -6.06
CA LEU A 103 5.97 4.74 -7.22
C LEU A 103 7.04 3.72 -7.60
N ALA A 104 8.32 4.10 -7.62
CA ALA A 104 9.39 3.16 -7.91
C ALA A 104 9.40 1.98 -6.93
N TRP A 105 9.14 2.23 -5.64
CA TRP A 105 8.92 1.17 -4.66
C TRP A 105 7.66 0.35 -4.94
N ALA A 106 6.53 1.01 -5.20
CA ALA A 106 5.24 0.36 -5.44
C ALA A 106 5.27 -0.55 -6.70
N ASP A 107 5.96 -0.11 -7.75
CA ASP A 107 6.17 -0.88 -8.97
C ASP A 107 7.09 -2.08 -8.73
N ALA A 108 8.15 -1.92 -7.93
CA ALA A 108 9.03 -3.03 -7.54
C ALA A 108 8.30 -4.10 -6.69
N VAL A 109 7.36 -3.67 -5.85
CA VAL A 109 6.48 -4.56 -5.08
C VAL A 109 5.57 -5.41 -5.99
N LEU A 110 5.11 -4.84 -7.12
CA LEU A 110 4.23 -5.53 -8.07
C LEU A 110 4.99 -6.55 -8.94
N ALA A 111 6.27 -6.28 -9.22
CA ALA A 111 7.08 -7.06 -10.15
C ALA A 111 8.40 -7.54 -9.51
N PRO A 112 8.36 -8.39 -8.46
CA PRO A 112 9.57 -8.89 -7.82
C PRO A 112 10.47 -9.67 -8.80
N GLU A 113 9.90 -10.38 -9.78
CA GLU A 113 10.66 -11.14 -10.79
C GLU A 113 11.38 -10.25 -11.82
N GLN A 114 10.95 -9.00 -12.03
CA GLN A 114 11.66 -8.07 -12.91
C GLN A 114 12.98 -7.55 -12.31
N MET A 115 13.20 -7.75 -11.00
CA MET A 115 14.50 -7.46 -10.37
C MET A 115 15.58 -8.50 -10.69
N GLU A 116 15.21 -9.74 -11.01
CA GLU A 116 16.19 -10.80 -11.34
C GLU A 116 16.74 -10.67 -12.77
N LEU A 117 16.01 -10.03 -13.69
CA LEU A 117 16.42 -9.83 -15.08
C LEU A 117 17.54 -8.81 -15.29
N PHE A 118 17.90 -8.02 -14.27
CA PHE A 118 19.02 -7.07 -14.30
C PHE A 118 20.18 -7.46 -13.37
N ALA A 119 20.11 -8.64 -12.74
CA ALA A 119 21.13 -9.16 -11.83
C ALA A 119 22.01 -10.27 -12.45
N ALA A 120 21.85 -10.56 -13.76
CA ALA A 120 22.60 -11.57 -14.50
C ALA A 120 23.67 -10.96 -15.43
#